data_AF-A0A5Q0GME9-F1
#
_entry.id   AF-A0A5Q0GME9-F1
#
_cell.length_a   1.000
_cell.length_b   1.000
_cell.length_c   1.000
_cell.angle_alpha   90.00
_cell.angle_beta   90.00
_cell.angle_gamma   90.00
#
_symmetry.space_group_name_H-M   'P 1'
#
loop_
_entity.id
_entity.type
_entity.pdbx_description
1 polymer ?
#
loop_
_entity_poly.entity_id
_entity_poly.type
_entity_poly.pdbx_seq_one_letter_code
_entity_poly.pdbx_strand_id
1 'polypeptide(L)'
;MTWIIGHLLAVGIGISLGLLGGGGSVLALPVLVYVMGIAPKNAIAMTLVIVGTVSLLGSISHWRAGNIQWKTAYIFGAATMLGAFFGARLATLPFITDTIQMLLFGLLMLVASVIMIQRSMGTKTTYDELPYPPPVCKHCWLWLMSEGIIVGGLTGLVGVGGGFAIIPALVLLAKLPMKAAIGTSLFIIAMNAIAGFLGYLGHITLDWNLIFSFILAASGGTLLGAYLTRFVPAARLQKSFGYFLLAVAAFVLFQNRGVFSPKSAASAKVSLQKQAFIDDTF
;
A
#
# COMPACT_ATOMS: atom_id res chain seq x y z
N MET A 1 11.95 16.09 18.26
CA MET A 1 10.47 16.13 18.17
C MET A 1 9.94 15.24 17.04
N THR A 2 10.48 15.33 15.82
CA THR A 2 10.09 14.51 14.66
C THR A 2 10.18 13.00 14.90
N TRP A 3 11.20 12.52 15.61
CA TRP A 3 11.34 11.10 15.98
C TRP A 3 10.19 10.56 16.82
N ILE A 4 9.74 11.31 17.83
CA ILE A 4 8.62 10.91 18.71
C ILE A 4 7.32 10.84 17.91
N ILE A 5 7.09 11.86 17.06
CA ILE A 5 5.92 11.92 16.17
C ILE A 5 5.95 10.76 15.18
N GLY A 6 7.11 10.46 14.59
CA GLY A 6 7.30 9.34 13.68
C GLY A 6 6.99 7.99 14.32
N HIS A 7 7.41 7.77 15.56
CA HIS A 7 7.12 6.51 16.29
C HIS A 7 5.64 6.39 16.67
N LEU A 8 5.00 7.48 17.10
CA LEU A 8 3.55 7.49 17.35
C LEU A 8 2.76 7.17 16.08
N LEU A 9 3.17 7.74 14.95
CA LEU A 9 2.59 7.44 13.64
C LEU A 9 2.88 6.00 13.21
N ALA A 10 4.05 5.45 13.51
CA ALA A 10 4.38 4.04 13.26
C ALA A 10 3.48 3.08 14.05
N VAL A 11 3.18 3.40 15.32
CA VAL A 11 2.18 2.66 16.09
C VAL A 11 0.80 2.79 15.45
N GLY A 12 0.40 3.98 15.01
CA GLY A 12 -0.86 4.22 14.30
C GLY A 12 -0.98 3.46 12.97
N ILE A 13 0.11 3.39 12.20
CA ILE A 13 0.26 2.54 11.01
C ILE A 13 0.05 1.08 11.40
N GLY A 14 0.73 0.62 12.45
CA GLY A 14 0.61 -0.75 12.97
C GLY A 14 -0.81 -1.10 13.38
N ILE A 15 -1.46 -0.25 14.18
CA ILE A 15 -2.86 -0.42 14.61
C ILE A 15 -3.78 -0.49 13.40
N SER A 16 -3.62 0.44 12.46
CA SER A 16 -4.41 0.44 11.21
C SER A 16 -4.18 -0.84 10.41
N LEU A 17 -2.94 -1.34 10.39
CA LEU A 17 -2.56 -2.56 9.68
C LEU A 17 -3.16 -3.81 10.33
N GLY A 18 -3.22 -3.86 11.67
CA GLY A 18 -3.86 -4.95 12.41
C GLY A 18 -5.38 -4.92 12.33
N LEU A 19 -5.96 -3.72 12.33
CA LEU A 19 -7.41 -3.51 12.28
C LEU A 19 -7.98 -3.84 10.91
N LEU A 20 -7.43 -3.20 9.88
CA LEU A 20 -7.95 -3.25 8.52
C LEU A 20 -7.25 -4.29 7.67
N GLY A 21 -6.18 -4.93 8.18
CA GLY A 21 -5.23 -5.65 7.34
C GLY A 21 -4.39 -4.67 6.54
N GLY A 22 -4.23 -4.95 5.26
CA GLY A 22 -3.44 -4.14 4.36
C GLY A 22 -3.75 -2.65 4.20
N GLY A 23 -4.89 -2.15 4.70
CA GLY A 23 -5.19 -0.72 4.66
C GLY A 23 -4.13 0.14 5.37
N GLY A 24 -3.66 -0.26 6.55
CA GLY A 24 -2.74 0.56 7.35
C GLY A 24 -1.39 0.86 6.69
N SER A 25 -0.93 0.02 5.75
CA SER A 25 0.36 0.19 5.10
C SER A 25 0.43 1.41 4.18
N VAL A 26 -0.73 1.91 3.73
CA VAL A 26 -0.84 3.14 2.94
C VAL A 26 -0.20 4.33 3.61
N LEU A 27 -0.28 4.38 4.93
CA LEU A 27 0.20 5.52 5.70
C LEU A 27 1.71 5.50 5.89
N ALA A 28 2.35 4.34 5.76
CA ALA A 28 3.78 4.21 5.98
C ALA A 28 4.59 5.09 5.01
N LEU A 29 4.15 5.18 3.75
CA LEU A 29 4.86 5.94 2.73
C LEU A 29 4.79 7.46 2.98
N PRO A 30 3.61 8.10 3.14
CA PRO A 30 3.51 9.52 3.50
C PRO A 30 4.24 9.89 4.78
N VAL A 31 4.21 9.01 5.78
CA VAL A 31 4.91 9.27 7.05
C VAL A 31 6.41 9.30 6.82
N LEU A 32 6.99 8.34 6.09
CA LEU A 32 8.42 8.34 5.79
C LEU A 32 8.84 9.52 4.89
N VAL A 33 8.02 9.88 3.91
CA VAL A 33 8.36 10.98 2.98
C VAL A 33 8.17 12.34 3.64
N TYR A 34 7.00 12.63 4.20
CA TYR A 34 6.66 13.98 4.66
C TYR A 34 7.02 14.25 6.11
N VAL A 35 7.01 13.24 6.99
CA VAL A 35 7.33 13.43 8.41
C VAL A 35 8.81 13.16 8.67
N MET A 36 9.35 12.11 8.05
CA MET A 36 10.77 11.75 8.21
C MET A 36 11.69 12.38 7.16
N GLY A 37 11.13 13.03 6.13
CA GLY A 37 11.92 13.76 5.12
C GLY A 37 12.73 12.86 4.20
N ILE A 38 12.34 11.59 4.04
CA ILE A 38 13.08 10.61 3.26
C ILE A 38 12.68 10.73 1.79
N ALA A 39 13.67 10.63 0.89
CA ALA A 39 13.42 10.61 -0.55
C ALA A 39 12.43 9.49 -0.93
N PRO A 40 11.42 9.74 -1.78
CA PRO A 40 10.36 8.77 -2.08
C PRO A 40 10.85 7.38 -2.51
N LYS A 41 11.88 7.29 -3.34
CA LYS A 41 12.45 6.00 -3.77
C LYS A 41 13.00 5.19 -2.59
N ASN A 42 13.70 5.83 -1.66
CA ASN A 42 14.21 5.17 -0.45
C ASN A 42 13.07 4.82 0.50
N ALA A 43 12.12 5.75 0.70
CA ALA A 43 10.97 5.54 1.57
C ALA A 43 10.15 4.30 1.13
N ILE A 44 9.99 4.10 -0.17
CA ILE A 44 9.29 2.96 -0.77
C ILE A 44 9.97 1.63 -0.47
N ALA A 45 11.29 1.59 -0.57
CA ALA A 45 12.02 0.39 -0.21
C ALA A 45 11.92 0.10 1.29
N MET A 46 12.01 1.14 2.12
CA MET A 46 11.86 1.04 3.57
C MET A 46 10.44 0.57 3.95
N THR A 47 9.39 1.08 3.30
CA THR A 47 8.01 0.63 3.55
C THR A 47 7.82 -0.82 3.17
N LEU A 48 8.39 -1.30 2.06
CA LEU A 48 8.31 -2.71 1.68
C LEU A 48 8.89 -3.60 2.78
N VAL A 49 10.05 -3.26 3.34
CA VAL A 49 10.66 -4.01 4.45
C VAL A 49 9.81 -3.91 5.73
N ILE A 50 9.42 -2.70 6.13
CA ILE A 50 8.65 -2.46 7.37
C ILE A 50 7.31 -3.16 7.30
N VAL A 51 6.51 -2.84 6.28
CA VAL A 51 5.15 -3.37 6.09
C VAL A 51 5.21 -4.87 5.85
N GLY A 52 6.18 -5.37 5.08
CA GLY A 52 6.34 -6.81 4.83
C GLY A 52 6.56 -7.59 6.12
N THR A 53 7.46 -7.10 6.97
CA THR A 53 7.76 -7.72 8.26
C THR A 53 6.57 -7.66 9.21
N VAL A 54 5.96 -6.48 9.35
CA VAL A 54 4.80 -6.28 10.24
C VAL A 54 3.58 -7.09 9.76
N SER A 55 3.37 -7.19 8.44
CA SER A 55 2.30 -7.99 7.86
C SER A 55 2.53 -9.48 8.07
N LEU A 56 3.78 -9.95 8.00
CA LEU A 56 4.13 -11.33 8.29
C LEU A 56 3.80 -11.66 9.77
N LEU A 57 4.18 -10.79 10.70
CA LEU A 57 3.86 -10.95 12.12
C LEU A 57 2.35 -10.91 12.39
N GLY A 58 1.62 -9.97 11.77
CA GLY A 58 0.16 -9.88 11.87
C GLY A 58 -0.54 -11.11 11.29
N SER A 59 -0.03 -11.64 10.17
CA SER A 59 -0.56 -12.84 9.51
C SER A 59 -0.52 -14.07 10.42
N ILE A 60 0.51 -14.22 11.27
CA ILE A 60 0.59 -15.33 12.23
C ILE A 60 -0.60 -15.35 13.18
N SER A 61 -1.05 -14.18 13.66
CA SER A 61 -2.24 -14.07 14.54
C SER A 61 -3.51 -14.52 13.82
N HIS A 62 -3.68 -14.09 12.57
CA HIS A 62 -4.84 -14.48 11.75
C HIS A 62 -4.79 -15.95 11.30
N TRP A 63 -3.60 -16.50 11.09
CA TRP A 63 -3.40 -17.91 10.79
C TRP A 63 -3.87 -18.79 11.96
N ARG A 64 -3.44 -18.47 13.18
CA ARG A 64 -3.88 -19.18 14.40
C ARG A 64 -5.40 -19.11 14.61
N ALA A 65 -6.02 -18.04 14.13
CA ALA A 65 -7.47 -17.85 14.18
C ALA A 65 -8.23 -18.49 13.01
N GLY A 66 -7.56 -19.21 12.09
CA GLY A 66 -8.20 -19.88 10.95
C GLY A 66 -8.69 -18.94 9.85
N ASN A 67 -8.25 -17.69 9.84
CA ASN A 67 -8.74 -16.64 8.93
C ASN A 67 -7.96 -16.54 7.61
N ILE A 68 -7.07 -17.49 7.29
CA ILE A 68 -6.29 -17.44 6.04
C ILE A 68 -6.81 -18.47 5.05
N GLN A 69 -7.21 -18.00 3.87
CA GLN A 69 -7.61 -18.88 2.77
C GLN A 69 -6.41 -19.17 1.87
N TRP A 70 -5.67 -20.22 2.21
CA TRP A 70 -4.41 -20.61 1.56
C TRP A 70 -4.51 -20.73 0.03
N LYS A 71 -5.58 -21.34 -0.49
CA LYS A 71 -5.75 -21.52 -1.94
C LYS A 71 -5.78 -20.17 -2.67
N THR A 72 -6.55 -19.22 -2.16
CA THR A 72 -6.63 -17.85 -2.71
C THR A 72 -5.33 -17.11 -2.46
N ALA A 73 -4.74 -17.26 -1.27
CA ALA A 73 -3.48 -16.61 -0.89
C ALA A 73 -2.34 -16.97 -1.84
N TYR A 74 -2.16 -18.25 -2.20
CA TYR A 74 -1.09 -18.66 -3.09
C TYR A 74 -1.35 -18.29 -4.56
N ILE A 75 -2.57 -18.47 -5.07
CA ILE A 75 -2.90 -18.16 -6.47
C ILE A 75 -2.79 -16.65 -6.71
N PHE A 76 -3.48 -15.86 -5.88
CA PHE A 76 -3.48 -14.41 -6.01
C PHE A 76 -2.15 -13.81 -5.54
N GLY A 77 -1.53 -14.38 -4.50
CA GLY A 77 -0.21 -13.98 -4.01
C GLY A 77 0.89 -14.16 -5.05
N ALA A 78 0.94 -15.30 -5.75
CA ALA A 78 1.94 -15.51 -6.81
C ALA A 78 1.76 -14.53 -7.98
N ALA A 79 0.52 -14.28 -8.40
CA ALA A 79 0.23 -13.31 -9.46
C ALA A 79 0.61 -11.88 -9.05
N THR A 80 0.28 -11.50 -7.82
CA THR A 80 0.63 -10.18 -7.27
C THR A 80 2.13 -10.03 -7.04
N MET A 81 2.86 -11.08 -6.65
CA MET A 81 4.32 -11.04 -6.52
C MET A 81 5.00 -10.74 -7.86
N LEU A 82 4.57 -11.41 -8.94
CA LEU A 82 5.08 -11.15 -10.28
C LEU A 82 4.84 -9.69 -10.66
N GLY A 83 3.60 -9.21 -10.49
CA GLY A 83 3.27 -7.81 -10.69
C GLY A 83 4.17 -6.87 -9.86
N ALA A 84 4.31 -7.14 -8.57
CA ALA A 84 5.09 -6.30 -7.65
C ALA A 84 6.57 -6.21 -8.02
N PHE A 85 7.18 -7.32 -8.45
CA PHE A 85 8.56 -7.33 -8.91
C PHE A 85 8.74 -6.44 -10.16
N PHE A 86 7.91 -6.64 -11.19
CA PHE A 86 7.98 -5.84 -12.42
C PHE A 86 7.61 -4.37 -12.19
N GLY A 87 6.61 -4.09 -11.34
CA GLY A 87 6.22 -2.74 -10.95
C GLY A 87 7.33 -2.00 -10.22
N ALA A 88 7.99 -2.66 -9.27
CA ALA A 88 9.16 -2.11 -8.58
C ALA A 88 10.30 -1.84 -9.56
N ARG A 89 10.58 -2.77 -10.48
CA ARG A 89 11.61 -2.58 -11.50
C ARG A 89 11.27 -1.41 -12.42
N LEU A 90 10.01 -1.25 -12.82
CA LEU A 90 9.54 -0.12 -13.61
C LEU A 90 9.73 1.21 -12.86
N ALA A 91 9.51 1.24 -11.54
CA ALA A 91 9.71 2.41 -10.71
C ALA A 91 11.18 2.83 -10.54
N THR A 92 12.12 1.91 -10.76
CA THR A 92 13.57 2.24 -10.78
C THR A 92 14.02 2.87 -12.10
N LEU A 93 13.19 2.89 -13.15
CA LEU A 93 13.56 3.49 -14.43
C LEU A 93 13.73 5.01 -14.32
N PRO A 94 14.65 5.61 -15.10
CA PRO A 94 14.94 7.05 -15.04
C PRO A 94 13.76 7.93 -15.42
N PHE A 95 12.78 7.40 -16.17
CA PHE A 95 11.57 8.12 -16.57
C PHE A 95 10.56 8.29 -15.43
N ILE A 96 10.63 7.45 -14.38
CA ILE A 96 9.75 7.55 -13.21
C ILE A 96 10.43 8.46 -12.18
N THR A 97 9.97 9.71 -12.14
CA THR A 97 10.40 10.69 -11.13
C THR A 97 9.63 10.49 -9.82
N ASP A 98 10.25 10.92 -8.73
CA ASP A 98 9.67 10.89 -7.39
C ASP A 98 8.28 11.53 -7.34
N THR A 99 8.07 12.60 -8.11
CA THR A 99 6.76 13.26 -8.15
C THR A 99 5.71 12.46 -8.91
N ILE A 100 6.06 11.82 -10.04
CA ILE A 100 5.12 10.94 -10.75
C ILE A 100 4.69 9.81 -9.82
N GLN A 101 5.64 9.26 -9.05
CA GLN A 101 5.38 8.18 -8.11
C GLN A 101 4.43 8.61 -6.98
N MET A 102 4.65 9.80 -6.40
CA MET A 102 3.77 10.37 -5.36
C MET A 102 2.39 10.78 -5.89
N LEU A 103 2.29 11.22 -7.15
CA LEU A 103 1.01 11.49 -7.80
C LEU A 103 0.21 10.20 -8.06
N LEU A 104 0.89 9.16 -8.56
CA LEU A 104 0.27 7.86 -8.81
C LEU A 104 -0.20 7.24 -7.48
N PHE A 105 0.61 7.37 -6.42
CA PHE A 105 0.22 7.02 -5.06
C PHE A 105 -1.05 7.74 -4.61
N GLY A 106 -1.06 9.08 -4.67
CA GLY A 106 -2.21 9.89 -4.26
C GLY A 106 -3.47 9.56 -5.05
N LEU A 107 -3.34 9.30 -6.36
CA LEU A 107 -4.47 8.91 -7.21
C LEU A 107 -5.03 7.54 -6.83
N LEU A 108 -4.16 6.54 -6.60
CA LEU A 108 -4.60 5.21 -6.15
C LEU A 108 -5.27 5.28 -4.78
N MET A 109 -4.73 6.07 -3.85
CA MET A 109 -5.37 6.30 -2.56
C MET A 109 -6.75 6.93 -2.72
N LEU A 110 -6.88 7.93 -3.61
CA LEU A 110 -8.14 8.60 -3.88
C LEU A 110 -9.17 7.60 -4.44
N VAL A 111 -8.81 6.83 -5.46
CA VAL A 111 -9.68 5.80 -6.04
C VAL A 111 -10.11 4.79 -4.97
N ALA A 112 -9.17 4.27 -4.18
CA ALA A 112 -9.49 3.33 -3.10
C ALA A 112 -10.41 3.94 -2.03
N SER A 113 -10.15 5.19 -1.63
CA SER A 113 -10.97 5.90 -0.65
C SER A 113 -12.42 6.05 -1.12
N VAL A 114 -12.62 6.44 -2.39
CA VAL A 114 -13.94 6.62 -3.00
C VAL A 114 -14.67 5.28 -3.06
N ILE A 115 -14.00 4.22 -3.51
CA ILE A 115 -14.59 2.87 -3.56
C ILE A 115 -15.01 2.40 -2.15
N MET A 116 -14.17 2.61 -1.13
CA MET A 116 -14.48 2.20 0.24
C MET A 116 -15.64 3.00 0.85
N ILE A 117 -15.70 4.32 0.62
CA ILE A 117 -16.77 5.18 1.14
C ILE A 117 -18.10 4.86 0.46
N GLN A 118 -18.12 4.76 -0.87
CA GLN A 118 -19.34 4.49 -1.64
C GLN A 118 -19.94 3.13 -1.27
N ARG A 119 -19.10 2.12 -1.07
CA ARG A 119 -19.58 0.75 -0.78
C ARG A 119 -20.01 0.56 0.67
N SER A 120 -19.40 1.26 1.62
CA SER A 120 -19.85 1.23 3.01
C SER A 120 -21.29 1.72 3.20
N MET A 121 -21.84 2.48 2.24
CA MET A 121 -23.24 2.93 2.26
C MET A 121 -24.23 1.92 1.64
N GLY A 122 -23.75 0.94 0.87
CA GLY A 122 -24.61 0.05 0.06
C GLY A 122 -24.81 -1.37 0.59
N THR A 123 -24.00 -1.85 1.53
CA THR A 123 -24.04 -3.26 1.95
C THR A 123 -24.36 -3.43 3.43
N LYS A 124 -25.66 -3.54 3.73
CA LYS A 124 -26.15 -4.45 4.78
C LYS A 124 -26.00 -5.88 4.25
N THR A 125 -24.79 -6.38 4.08
CA THR A 125 -24.64 -7.82 3.83
C THR A 125 -24.28 -8.49 5.13
N THR A 126 -25.33 -9.04 5.72
CA THR A 126 -25.36 -10.19 6.61
C THR A 126 -24.42 -11.28 6.07
N TYR A 127 -23.12 -11.15 6.32
CA TYR A 127 -22.10 -12.15 6.01
C TYR A 127 -21.68 -12.95 7.24
N ASP A 128 -22.32 -12.72 8.39
CA ASP A 128 -22.00 -13.40 9.65
C ASP A 128 -22.60 -14.83 9.75
N GLU A 129 -23.43 -15.30 8.80
CA GLU A 129 -24.15 -16.58 8.96
C GLU A 129 -24.31 -17.51 7.73
N LEU A 130 -23.65 -17.27 6.58
CA LEU A 130 -23.82 -18.16 5.42
C LEU A 130 -22.72 -19.23 5.30
N PRO A 131 -23.08 -20.53 5.13
CA PRO A 131 -22.14 -21.59 4.78
C PRO A 131 -21.38 -21.24 3.49
N TYR A 132 -20.07 -21.44 3.53
CA TYR A 132 -19.11 -21.20 2.44
C TYR A 132 -19.71 -21.40 1.04
N PRO A 133 -19.92 -20.35 0.24
CA PRO A 133 -20.17 -20.55 -1.17
C PRO A 133 -18.89 -21.12 -1.79
N PRO A 134 -18.97 -22.19 -2.60
CA PRO A 134 -17.80 -22.74 -3.27
C PRO A 134 -17.19 -21.67 -4.21
N PRO A 135 -15.85 -21.66 -4.39
CA PRO A 135 -15.21 -20.75 -5.33
C PRO A 135 -15.78 -20.96 -6.73
N VAL A 136 -16.30 -19.87 -7.31
CA VAL A 136 -17.06 -19.88 -8.55
C VAL A 136 -16.13 -19.97 -9.76
N CYS A 137 -16.41 -20.93 -10.65
CA CYS A 137 -15.91 -21.13 -12.01
C CYS A 137 -14.45 -21.59 -12.25
N LYS A 138 -14.34 -22.71 -12.99
CA LYS A 138 -13.11 -23.41 -13.42
C LYS A 138 -12.12 -22.53 -14.23
N HIS A 139 -12.58 -21.42 -14.82
CA HIS A 139 -11.77 -20.48 -15.62
C HIS A 139 -11.58 -19.09 -14.97
N CYS A 140 -12.10 -18.85 -13.75
CA CYS A 140 -11.98 -17.56 -13.08
C CYS A 140 -10.56 -17.28 -12.54
N TRP A 141 -9.72 -18.32 -12.44
CA TRP A 141 -8.33 -18.18 -11.98
C TRP A 141 -7.48 -17.29 -12.91
N LEU A 142 -7.71 -17.33 -14.23
CA LEU A 142 -7.00 -16.49 -15.20
C LEU A 142 -7.33 -15.00 -15.03
N TRP A 143 -8.61 -14.70 -14.77
CA TRP A 143 -9.05 -13.34 -14.46
C TRP A 143 -8.47 -12.85 -13.12
N LEU A 144 -8.43 -13.73 -12.14
CA LEU A 144 -7.85 -13.44 -10.83
C LEU A 144 -6.34 -13.17 -10.91
N MET A 145 -5.65 -13.86 -11.83
CA MET A 145 -4.22 -13.64 -12.09
C MET A 145 -3.95 -12.33 -12.82
N SER A 146 -4.75 -11.96 -13.84
CA SER A 146 -4.54 -10.69 -14.55
C SER A 146 -4.73 -9.50 -13.62
N GLU A 147 -5.78 -9.52 -12.78
CA GLU A 147 -5.97 -8.48 -11.76
C GLU A 147 -4.88 -8.52 -10.69
N GLY A 148 -4.45 -9.71 -10.26
CA GLY A 148 -3.33 -9.86 -9.33
C GLY A 148 -2.06 -9.20 -9.87
N ILE A 149 -1.73 -9.40 -11.14
CA ILE A 149 -0.58 -8.76 -11.78
C ILE A 149 -0.74 -7.24 -11.83
N ILE A 150 -1.92 -6.72 -12.15
CA ILE A 150 -2.19 -5.26 -12.18
C ILE A 150 -2.06 -4.66 -10.78
N VAL A 151 -2.74 -5.25 -9.79
CA VAL A 151 -2.69 -4.80 -8.39
C VAL A 151 -1.27 -4.90 -7.84
N GLY A 152 -0.56 -6.00 -8.13
CA GLY A 152 0.84 -6.19 -7.80
C GLY A 152 1.73 -5.14 -8.45
N GLY A 153 1.56 -4.89 -9.75
CA GLY A 153 2.31 -3.88 -10.51
C GLY A 153 2.17 -2.49 -9.92
N LEU A 154 0.93 -2.06 -9.67
CA LEU A 154 0.65 -0.78 -9.00
C LEU A 154 1.24 -0.76 -7.59
N THR A 155 1.18 -1.87 -6.87
CA THR A 155 1.74 -1.99 -5.53
C THR A 155 3.26 -1.84 -5.52
N GLY A 156 3.96 -2.55 -6.41
CA GLY A 156 5.41 -2.51 -6.52
C GLY A 156 5.89 -1.17 -7.04
N LEU A 157 5.17 -0.57 -7.98
CA LEU A 157 5.50 0.75 -8.52
C LEU A 157 5.38 1.85 -7.49
N VAL A 158 4.47 1.70 -6.52
CA VAL A 158 4.18 2.75 -5.54
C VAL A 158 4.77 2.45 -4.17
N GLY A 159 5.16 1.20 -3.88
CA GLY A 159 5.87 0.83 -2.65
C GLY A 159 5.00 0.64 -1.41
N VAL A 160 3.68 0.62 -1.56
CA VAL A 160 2.74 0.70 -0.42
C VAL A 160 2.46 -0.67 0.23
N GLY A 161 3.05 -1.74 -0.29
CA GLY A 161 2.69 -3.11 0.09
C GLY A 161 1.29 -3.53 -0.36
N GLY A 162 0.53 -2.68 -1.05
CA GLY A 162 -0.65 -3.05 -1.86
C GLY A 162 -1.92 -3.38 -1.08
N GLY A 163 -1.81 -3.37 0.24
CA GLY A 163 -2.82 -3.94 1.11
C GLY A 163 -4.21 -3.32 0.99
N PHE A 164 -4.29 -2.01 0.73
CA PHE A 164 -5.55 -1.30 0.54
C PHE A 164 -6.30 -1.68 -0.75
N ALA A 165 -5.59 -2.13 -1.78
CA ALA A 165 -6.16 -2.60 -3.04
C ALA A 165 -6.44 -4.11 -3.00
N ILE A 166 -5.62 -4.86 -2.26
CA ILE A 166 -5.76 -6.32 -2.08
C ILE A 166 -7.07 -6.66 -1.36
N ILE A 167 -7.47 -5.92 -0.33
CA ILE A 167 -8.69 -6.25 0.44
C ILE A 167 -9.95 -6.15 -0.42
N PRO A 168 -10.23 -5.04 -1.15
CA PRO A 168 -11.33 -4.98 -2.10
C PRO A 168 -11.25 -6.10 -3.14
N ALA A 169 -10.09 -6.38 -3.72
CA ALA A 169 -9.96 -7.46 -4.71
C ALA A 169 -10.39 -8.83 -4.12
N LEU A 170 -9.96 -9.16 -2.91
CA LEU A 170 -10.32 -10.42 -2.24
C LEU A 170 -11.80 -10.50 -1.87
N VAL A 171 -12.38 -9.41 -1.38
CA VAL A 171 -13.80 -9.38 -0.99
C VAL A 171 -14.72 -9.46 -2.22
N LEU A 172 -14.32 -8.84 -3.33
CA LEU A 172 -15.17 -8.72 -4.52
C LEU A 172 -15.04 -9.90 -5.47
N LEU A 173 -13.81 -10.32 -5.74
CA LEU A 173 -13.52 -11.34 -6.74
C LEU A 173 -13.57 -12.72 -6.10
N ALA A 174 -12.89 -12.87 -4.97
CA ALA A 174 -12.82 -14.14 -4.26
C ALA A 174 -13.98 -14.32 -3.26
N LYS A 175 -14.85 -13.32 -3.10
CA LYS A 175 -16.04 -13.34 -2.23
C LYS A 175 -15.72 -13.80 -0.81
N LEU A 176 -14.51 -13.50 -0.32
CA LEU A 176 -14.11 -13.90 1.02
C LEU A 176 -14.83 -13.06 2.07
N PRO A 177 -15.24 -13.65 3.20
CA PRO A 177 -15.74 -12.88 4.32
C PRO A 177 -14.63 -11.93 4.81
N MET A 178 -15.00 -10.75 5.29
CA MET A 178 -14.05 -9.67 5.58
C MET A 178 -12.90 -10.11 6.51
N LYS A 179 -13.21 -10.89 7.57
CA LYS A 179 -12.19 -11.42 8.49
C LYS A 179 -11.17 -12.31 7.77
N ALA A 180 -11.61 -13.12 6.83
CA ALA A 180 -10.73 -13.96 6.03
C ALA A 180 -9.95 -13.16 4.97
N ALA A 181 -10.57 -12.13 4.39
CA ALA A 181 -9.89 -11.22 3.47
C ALA A 181 -8.75 -10.45 4.17
N ILE A 182 -8.97 -9.98 5.41
CA ILE A 182 -7.94 -9.31 6.23
C ILE A 182 -6.74 -10.24 6.45
N GLY A 183 -6.97 -11.45 6.97
CA GLY A 183 -5.89 -12.41 7.24
C GLY A 183 -5.15 -12.83 5.97
N THR A 184 -5.90 -13.14 4.92
CA THR A 184 -5.33 -13.52 3.61
C THR A 184 -4.52 -12.37 2.98
N SER A 185 -4.99 -11.12 3.13
CA SER A 185 -4.28 -9.94 2.63
C SER A 185 -2.93 -9.74 3.31
N LEU A 186 -2.84 -9.90 4.63
CA LEU A 186 -1.58 -9.75 5.37
C LEU A 186 -0.50 -10.71 4.87
N PHE A 187 -0.88 -11.95 4.56
CA PHE A 187 0.03 -12.92 3.96
C PHE A 187 0.47 -12.50 2.54
N ILE A 188 -0.47 -12.09 1.68
CA ILE A 188 -0.16 -11.61 0.32
C ILE A 188 0.74 -10.37 0.35
N ILE A 189 0.53 -9.46 1.30
CA ILE A 189 1.35 -8.26 1.47
C ILE A 189 2.79 -8.63 1.84
N ALA A 190 2.97 -9.60 2.74
CA ALA A 190 4.31 -10.11 3.07
C ALA A 190 5.00 -10.71 1.83
N MET A 191 4.28 -11.48 1.01
CA MET A 191 4.80 -12.01 -0.26
C MET A 191 5.18 -10.88 -1.25
N ASN A 192 4.30 -9.90 -1.44
CA ASN A 192 4.54 -8.75 -2.31
C ASN A 192 5.68 -7.86 -1.84
N ALA A 193 5.82 -7.69 -0.52
CA ALA A 193 6.91 -6.92 0.06
C ALA A 193 8.27 -7.53 -0.30
N ILE A 194 8.39 -8.86 -0.20
CA ILE A 194 9.59 -9.59 -0.61
C ILE A 194 9.85 -9.37 -2.11
N ALA A 195 8.85 -9.60 -2.96
CA ALA A 195 9.00 -9.45 -4.42
C ALA A 195 9.32 -8.00 -4.85
N GLY A 196 8.63 -7.01 -4.27
CA GLY A 196 8.86 -5.60 -4.53
C GLY A 196 10.25 -5.14 -4.04
N PHE A 197 10.67 -5.59 -2.86
CA PHE A 197 11.99 -5.26 -2.32
C PHE A 197 13.11 -5.83 -3.21
N LEU A 198 12.96 -7.07 -3.70
CA LEU A 198 13.87 -7.66 -4.67
C LEU A 198 13.97 -6.83 -5.96
N GLY A 199 12.86 -6.24 -6.43
CA GLY A 199 12.84 -5.37 -7.61
C GLY A 199 13.57 -4.02 -7.41
N TYR A 200 13.75 -3.60 -6.15
CA TYR A 200 14.47 -2.39 -5.76
C TYR A 200 15.93 -2.63 -5.34
N LEU A 201 16.35 -3.89 -5.15
CA LEU A 201 17.71 -4.22 -4.72
C LEU A 201 18.77 -3.60 -5.63
N GLY A 202 19.79 -3.01 -5.01
CA GLY A 202 20.95 -2.44 -5.70
C GLY A 202 20.82 -0.98 -6.15
N HIS A 203 19.67 -0.33 -5.95
CA HIS A 203 19.40 1.04 -6.44
C HIS A 203 19.13 2.09 -5.33
N ILE A 204 19.30 1.76 -4.05
CA ILE A 204 18.75 2.52 -2.92
C ILE A 204 19.63 2.45 -1.67
N THR A 205 19.53 3.47 -0.82
CA THR A 205 20.13 3.49 0.52
C THR A 205 19.07 3.22 1.58
N LEU A 206 19.35 2.27 2.48
CA LEU A 206 18.43 1.85 3.54
C LEU A 206 18.99 2.29 4.89
N ASP A 207 18.22 3.09 5.61
CA ASP A 207 18.49 3.37 7.02
C ASP A 207 17.91 2.23 7.87
N TRP A 208 18.75 1.25 8.16
CA TRP A 208 18.40 0.07 8.95
C TRP A 208 17.97 0.40 10.37
N ASN A 209 18.48 1.48 10.95
CA ASN A 209 18.12 1.90 12.30
C ASN A 209 16.67 2.39 12.32
N LEU A 210 16.30 3.23 11.35
CA LEU A 210 14.92 3.67 11.23
C LEU A 210 13.95 2.53 10.91
N ILE A 211 14.34 1.63 9.99
CA ILE A 211 13.53 0.45 9.64
C ILE A 211 13.24 -0.40 10.87
N PHE A 212 14.28 -0.75 11.65
CA PHE A 212 14.12 -1.61 12.82
C PHE A 212 13.24 -0.96 13.88
N SER A 213 13.46 0.33 14.15
CA SER A 213 12.67 1.07 15.13
C SER A 213 11.19 1.18 14.73
N PHE A 214 10.92 1.41 13.43
CA PHE A 214 9.56 1.42 12.88
C PHE A 214 8.91 0.05 12.92
N ILE A 215 9.65 -1.03 12.61
CA ILE A 215 9.14 -2.41 12.72
C ILE A 215 8.73 -2.69 14.16
N LEU A 216 9.56 -2.37 15.16
CA LEU A 216 9.22 -2.60 16.57
C LEU A 216 7.94 -1.85 16.97
N ALA A 217 7.87 -0.55 16.66
CA ALA A 217 6.70 0.27 16.98
C ALA A 217 5.43 -0.22 16.26
N ALA A 218 5.52 -0.48 14.97
CA ALA A 218 4.39 -0.94 14.16
C ALA A 218 3.96 -2.37 14.53
N SER A 219 4.88 -3.26 14.90
CA SER A 219 4.54 -4.62 15.33
C SER A 219 3.70 -4.63 16.60
N GLY A 220 4.07 -3.79 17.59
CA GLY A 220 3.25 -3.58 18.79
C GLY A 220 1.86 -3.06 18.44
N GLY A 221 1.79 -2.09 17.53
CA GLY A 221 0.53 -1.56 17.01
C GLY A 221 -0.31 -2.62 16.29
N THR A 222 0.28 -3.48 15.45
CA THR A 222 -0.44 -4.50 14.68
C THR A 222 -1.02 -5.60 15.54
N LEU A 223 -0.31 -6.03 16.60
CA LEU A 223 -0.86 -6.97 17.56
C LEU A 223 -2.07 -6.37 18.30
N LEU A 224 -1.94 -5.12 18.74
CA LEU A 224 -3.04 -4.38 19.38
C LEU A 224 -4.23 -4.21 18.42
N GLY A 225 -3.96 -3.79 17.18
CA GLY A 225 -4.96 -3.63 16.13
C GLY A 225 -5.70 -4.93 15.84
N ALA A 226 -4.98 -6.05 15.66
CA ALA A 226 -5.57 -7.36 15.40
C ALA A 226 -6.47 -7.84 16.56
N TYR A 227 -6.13 -7.48 17.80
CA TYR A 227 -6.99 -7.73 18.95
C TYR A 227 -8.27 -6.86 18.91
N LEU A 228 -8.12 -5.56 18.63
CA LEU A 228 -9.25 -4.61 18.53
C LEU A 228 -10.23 -4.96 17.39
N THR A 229 -9.78 -5.64 16.33
CA THR A 229 -10.63 -6.09 15.21
C THR A 229 -11.80 -6.96 15.67
N ARG A 230 -11.69 -7.63 16.84
CA ARG A 230 -12.76 -8.45 17.41
C ARG A 230 -13.92 -7.61 17.99
N PHE A 231 -13.66 -6.35 18.32
CA PHE A 231 -14.62 -5.47 19.01
C PHE A 231 -15.23 -4.41 18.09
N VAL A 232 -14.62 -4.15 16.93
CA VAL A 232 -15.08 -3.11 15.99
C VAL A 232 -15.78 -3.74 14.78
N PRO A 233 -17.03 -3.36 14.46
CA PRO A 233 -17.71 -3.85 13.28
C PRO A 233 -16.96 -3.46 12.00
N ALA A 234 -16.79 -4.42 11.10
CA ALA A 234 -16.06 -4.25 9.84
C ALA A 234 -16.56 -3.05 9.00
N ALA A 235 -17.88 -2.83 8.97
CA ALA A 235 -18.48 -1.72 8.22
C ALA A 235 -18.05 -0.33 8.74
N ARG A 236 -18.00 -0.14 10.07
CA ARG A 236 -17.56 1.14 10.66
C ARG A 236 -16.09 1.39 10.41
N LEU A 237 -15.28 0.33 10.53
CA LEU A 237 -13.85 0.40 10.32
C LEU A 237 -13.50 0.74 8.85
N GLN A 238 -14.16 0.08 7.89
CA GLN A 238 -14.00 0.34 6.47
C GLN A 238 -14.40 1.78 6.10
N LYS A 239 -15.51 2.29 6.64
CA LYS A 239 -15.98 3.66 6.39
C LYS A 239 -15.02 4.71 6.93
N SER A 240 -14.62 4.57 8.20
CA SER A 240 -13.70 5.51 8.86
C SER A 240 -12.36 5.55 8.14
N PHE A 241 -11.84 4.39 7.75
CA PHE A 241 -10.61 4.31 6.99
C PHE A 241 -10.72 4.91 5.59
N GLY A 242 -11.85 4.74 4.91
CA GLY A 242 -12.11 5.40 3.63
C GLY A 242 -12.02 6.93 3.72
N TYR A 243 -12.67 7.55 4.71
CA TYR A 243 -12.55 9.00 4.93
C TYR A 243 -11.14 9.44 5.31
N PHE A 244 -10.45 8.63 6.11
CA PHE A 244 -9.08 8.92 6.50
C PHE A 244 -8.11 8.82 5.31
N LEU A 245 -8.24 7.80 4.46
CA LEU A 245 -7.51 7.70 3.20
C LEU A 245 -7.78 8.89 2.29
N LEU A 246 -9.04 9.34 2.20
CA LEU A 246 -9.40 10.51 1.39
C LEU A 246 -8.67 11.76 1.87
N ALA A 247 -8.57 11.98 3.19
CA ALA A 247 -7.84 13.11 3.77
C ALA A 247 -6.34 13.06 3.45
N VAL A 248 -5.71 11.89 3.59
CA VAL A 248 -4.28 11.72 3.28
C VAL A 248 -4.03 11.86 1.77
N ALA A 249 -4.90 11.29 0.92
CA ALA A 249 -4.82 11.42 -0.53
C ALA A 249 -4.90 12.89 -0.96
N ALA A 250 -5.87 13.64 -0.42
CA ALA A 250 -6.01 15.06 -0.68
C ALA A 250 -4.76 15.85 -0.24
N PHE A 251 -4.20 15.54 0.93
CA PHE A 251 -2.96 16.14 1.41
C PHE A 251 -1.76 15.86 0.48
N VAL A 252 -1.54 14.60 0.12
CA VAL A 252 -0.45 14.18 -0.79
C VAL A 252 -0.57 14.89 -2.14
N LEU A 253 -1.78 14.91 -2.73
CA LEU A 253 -2.02 15.54 -4.02
C LEU A 253 -1.86 17.07 -3.95
N PHE A 254 -2.31 17.70 -2.85
CA PHE A 254 -2.13 19.12 -2.63
C PHE A 254 -0.65 19.50 -2.48
N GLN A 255 0.14 18.70 -1.75
CA GLN A 255 1.57 18.95 -1.59
C GLN A 255 2.34 18.80 -2.92
N ASN A 256 1.93 17.86 -3.78
CA ASN A 256 2.52 17.63 -5.10
C ASN A 256 1.92 18.50 -6.22
N ARG A 257 1.05 19.47 -5.90
CA ARG A 257 0.41 20.35 -6.91
C ARG A 257 1.40 21.18 -7.72
N GLY A 258 2.65 21.34 -7.24
CA GLY A 258 3.72 22.06 -7.93
C GLY A 258 4.01 21.54 -9.33
N VAL A 259 3.75 20.26 -9.61
CA VAL A 259 3.89 19.65 -10.94
C VAL A 259 2.77 20.03 -11.90
N PHE A 260 1.58 20.34 -11.37
CA PHE A 260 0.47 20.89 -12.16
C PHE A 260 0.53 22.42 -12.29
N SER A 261 1.51 23.07 -11.65
CA SER A 261 1.67 24.51 -11.71
C SER A 261 2.53 24.90 -12.92
N PRO A 262 2.05 25.75 -13.85
CA PRO A 262 2.76 26.09 -15.10
C PRO A 262 4.11 26.81 -14.92
N LYS A 263 4.52 27.13 -13.68
CA LYS A 263 5.83 27.73 -13.37
C LYS A 263 7.02 26.79 -13.60
N SER A 264 6.83 25.47 -13.55
CA SER A 264 7.92 24.51 -13.82
C SER A 264 8.32 24.48 -15.30
N ALA A 265 7.37 24.69 -16.21
CA ALA A 265 7.63 24.76 -17.65
C ALA A 265 8.37 26.05 -18.04
N ALA A 266 8.12 27.15 -17.32
CA ALA A 266 8.83 28.42 -17.52
C ALA A 266 10.29 28.34 -17.04
N SER A 267 10.56 27.70 -15.90
CA SER A 267 11.93 27.54 -15.42
C SER A 267 12.77 26.61 -16.31
N ALA A 268 12.16 25.55 -16.87
CA ALA A 268 12.84 24.64 -17.80
C ALA A 268 13.14 25.29 -19.17
N LYS A 269 12.24 26.14 -19.68
CA LYS A 269 12.50 26.94 -20.89
C LYS A 269 13.62 27.95 -20.69
N VAL A 270 13.68 28.61 -19.53
CA VAL A 270 14.74 29.60 -19.22
C VAL A 270 16.11 28.93 -19.10
N SER A 271 16.21 27.75 -18.49
CA SER A 271 17.47 27.00 -18.43
C SER A 271 17.93 26.49 -19.80
N LEU A 272 17.03 26.00 -20.64
CA LEU A 272 17.37 25.54 -22.00
C LEU A 272 17.77 26.70 -22.92
N GLN A 273 17.12 27.86 -22.80
CA GLN A 273 17.45 29.04 -23.58
C GLN A 273 18.79 29.66 -23.15
N LYS A 274 19.13 29.57 -21.85
CA LYS A 274 20.43 29.99 -21.33
C LYS A 274 21.56 29.04 -21.76
N GLN A 275 21.26 27.75 -21.92
CA GLN A 275 22.23 26.75 -22.38
C GLN A 275 22.49 26.87 -23.89
N ALA A 276 21.44 27.08 -24.69
CA ALA A 276 21.57 27.35 -26.13
C ALA A 276 22.35 28.65 -26.42
N PHE A 277 22.18 29.69 -25.60
CA PHE A 277 22.95 30.94 -25.73
C PHE A 277 24.45 30.78 -25.42
N ILE A 278 24.82 29.82 -24.55
CA ILE A 278 26.23 29.57 -24.19
C ILE A 278 26.92 28.74 -25.27
N ASP A 279 26.22 27.81 -25.93
CA ASP A 279 26.79 27.03 -27.05
C ASP A 279 26.98 27.87 -28.33
N ASP A 280 26.21 28.94 -28.53
CA ASP A 280 26.37 29.85 -29.68
C ASP A 280 27.45 30.93 -29.49
N THR A 281 28.08 31.02 -28.31
CA THR A 281 29.09 32.05 -27.97
C THR A 281 30.52 31.53 -27.80
N PHE A 282 30.78 30.28 -28.16
CA PHE A 282 32.12 29.67 -28.19
C PHE A 282 32.42 28.98 -29.53
#